data_AF-A0A351JQ00-F1
#
_entry.id   AF-A0A351JQ00-F1
#
_cell.length_a   1.000
_cell.length_b   1.000
_cell.length_c   1.000
_cell.angle_alpha   90.00
_cell.angle_beta   90.00
_cell.angle_gamma   90.00
#
_symmetry.space_group_name_H-M   'P 1'
#
loop_
_entity.id
_entity.type
_entity.pdbx_description
1 polymer ?
#
loop_
_entity_poly.entity_id
_entity_poly.type
_entity_poly.pdbx_seq_one_letter_code
_entity_poly.pdbx_strand_id
1 'polypeptide(L)'
;MDGDLLRVLSRILHNFYYMTKNPLIRTIYLYLFALVGLVLMVIGAVNFINMGLKAWVFTQADQEQTLWDAPPKPYGIEEKIPTDADVEKIELTETEKQAIKNWVMDYDAWNERTKNIDVAKSRRHREAARNLSFLIVGMPLYLYHWGVIKKETKKDKENA
;
A
#
# COMPACT_ATOMS: atom_id res chain seq x y z
N MET A 1 -8.81 27.38 -29.30
CA MET A 1 -9.40 26.58 -28.21
C MET A 1 -10.56 25.83 -28.83
N ASP A 2 -10.41 24.52 -28.96
CA ASP A 2 -11.08 23.73 -30.00
C ASP A 2 -12.57 23.47 -29.71
N GLY A 3 -13.41 23.54 -30.75
CA GLY A 3 -14.87 23.37 -30.64
C GLY A 3 -15.29 21.97 -30.18
N ASP A 4 -14.40 20.98 -30.33
CA ASP A 4 -14.61 19.61 -29.86
C ASP A 4 -14.58 19.48 -28.33
N LEU A 5 -13.78 20.30 -27.64
CA LEU A 5 -13.75 20.29 -26.17
C LEU A 5 -15.12 20.72 -25.61
N LEU A 6 -15.75 21.73 -26.22
CA LEU A 6 -17.07 22.21 -25.83
C LEU A 6 -18.18 21.17 -26.09
N ARG A 7 -18.06 20.37 -27.15
CA ARG A 7 -19.02 19.29 -27.45
C ARG A 7 -18.88 18.11 -26.48
N VAL A 8 -17.65 17.73 -26.13
CA VAL A 8 -17.40 16.68 -25.13
C VAL A 8 -17.91 17.11 -23.76
N LEU A 9 -17.60 18.34 -23.34
CA LEU A 9 -18.09 18.90 -22.08
C LEU A 9 -19.62 19.00 -22.06
N SER A 10 -20.25 19.41 -23.16
CA SER A 10 -21.71 19.45 -23.29
C SER A 10 -22.35 18.07 -23.12
N ARG A 11 -21.80 17.02 -23.74
CA ARG A 11 -22.31 15.64 -23.57
C ARG A 11 -22.12 15.12 -22.16
N ILE A 12 -20.99 15.42 -21.52
CA ILE A 12 -20.74 15.07 -20.12
C ILE A 12 -21.75 15.77 -19.20
N LEU A 13 -21.95 17.07 -19.39
CA LEU A 13 -22.90 17.87 -18.60
C LEU A 13 -24.35 17.44 -18.84
N HIS A 14 -24.73 17.11 -20.07
CA HIS A 14 -26.08 16.66 -20.41
C HIS A 14 -26.39 15.27 -19.82
N ASN A 15 -25.45 14.33 -19.86
CA ASN A 15 -25.58 13.04 -19.19
C ASN A 15 -25.65 13.18 -17.66
N PHE A 16 -24.86 14.09 -17.09
CA PHE A 16 -24.90 14.38 -15.66
C PHE A 16 -26.24 14.99 -15.24
N TYR A 17 -26.79 15.89 -16.06
CA TYR A 17 -28.12 16.47 -15.86
C TYR A 17 -29.24 15.41 -15.96
N TYR A 18 -29.18 14.49 -16.92
CA TYR A 18 -30.18 13.42 -17.07
C TYR A 18 -30.17 12.39 -15.93
N MET A 19 -29.00 12.10 -15.34
CA MET A 19 -28.90 11.24 -14.15
C MET A 19 -29.70 11.77 -12.95
N THR A 20 -29.84 13.08 -12.81
CA THR A 20 -30.57 13.69 -11.68
C THR A 20 -32.11 13.55 -11.80
N LYS A 21 -32.63 13.32 -13.02
CA LYS A 21 -34.08 13.23 -13.28
C LYS A 21 -34.67 11.84 -13.07
N ASN A 22 -33.87 10.78 -13.11
CA ASN A 22 -34.35 9.41 -12.91
C ASN A 22 -34.06 8.95 -11.46
N PRO A 23 -35.10 8.77 -10.62
CA PRO A 23 -34.90 8.44 -9.20
C PRO A 23 -34.15 7.12 -9.02
N LEU A 24 -34.42 6.13 -9.87
CA LEU A 24 -33.76 4.82 -9.84
C LEU A 24 -32.24 4.92 -10.08
N ILE A 25 -31.81 5.71 -11.07
CA ILE A 25 -30.38 5.88 -11.38
C ILE A 25 -29.66 6.57 -10.23
N ARG A 26 -30.29 7.60 -9.63
CA ARG A 26 -29.76 8.27 -8.44
C ARG A 26 -29.63 7.30 -7.26
N THR A 27 -30.65 6.48 -7.00
CA THR A 27 -30.60 5.48 -5.94
C THR A 27 -29.45 4.49 -6.16
N ILE A 28 -29.31 3.92 -7.35
CA ILE A 28 -28.20 3.01 -7.68
C ILE A 28 -26.86 3.69 -7.43
N TYR A 29 -26.67 4.93 -7.90
CA TYR A 29 -25.45 5.70 -7.67
C TYR A 29 -25.15 5.84 -6.18
N LEU A 30 -26.11 6.29 -5.38
CA LEU A 30 -25.91 6.52 -3.95
C LEU A 30 -25.50 5.23 -3.22
N TYR A 31 -26.19 4.12 -3.48
CA TYR A 31 -25.87 2.84 -2.85
C TYR A 31 -24.50 2.30 -3.30
N LEU A 32 -24.16 2.43 -4.58
CA LEU A 32 -22.87 1.98 -5.11
C LEU A 32 -21.71 2.75 -4.47
N PHE A 33 -21.80 4.07 -4.40
CA PHE A 33 -20.74 4.87 -3.79
C PHE A 33 -20.66 4.72 -2.27
N ALA A 34 -21.81 4.54 -1.58
CA ALA A 34 -21.81 4.17 -0.17
C ALA A 34 -21.12 2.81 0.05
N LEU A 35 -21.42 1.81 -0.78
CA LEU A 35 -20.79 0.50 -0.70
C LEU A 35 -19.28 0.58 -0.94
N VAL A 36 -18.82 1.31 -1.96
CA VAL A 36 -17.40 1.52 -2.23
C VAL A 36 -16.71 2.17 -1.02
N GLY A 37 -17.28 3.23 -0.46
CA GLY A 37 -16.74 3.88 0.73
C GLY A 37 -16.63 2.92 1.92
N LEU A 38 -17.68 2.12 2.15
CA LEU A 38 -17.70 1.11 3.20
C LEU A 38 -16.62 0.04 3.02
N VAL A 39 -16.44 -0.46 1.79
CA VAL A 39 -15.40 -1.45 1.48
C VAL A 39 -14.01 -0.90 1.75
N LEU A 40 -13.72 0.34 1.33
CA LEU A 40 -12.44 0.98 1.62
C LEU A 40 -12.21 1.11 3.14
N MET A 41 -13.24 1.50 3.90
CA MET A 41 -13.14 1.58 5.35
C MET A 41 -12.84 0.23 5.99
N VAL A 42 -13.52 -0.84 5.56
CA VAL A 42 -13.33 -2.19 6.09
C VAL A 42 -11.91 -2.68 5.79
N ILE A 43 -11.42 -2.51 4.55
CA ILE A 43 -10.05 -2.88 4.18
C ILE A 43 -9.03 -2.13 5.04
N GLY A 44 -9.18 -0.82 5.18
CA GLY A 44 -8.31 0.01 6.01
C GLY A 44 -8.29 -0.46 7.47
N ALA A 45 -9.45 -0.73 8.06
CA ALA A 45 -9.58 -1.18 9.44
C ALA A 45 -8.97 -2.56 9.68
N VAL A 46 -9.29 -3.55 8.84
CA VAL A 46 -8.73 -4.91 8.93
C VAL A 46 -7.21 -4.87 8.86
N ASN A 47 -6.65 -4.10 7.92
CA ASN A 47 -5.21 -3.98 7.79
C ASN A 47 -4.55 -3.27 8.99
N PHE A 48 -5.22 -2.29 9.59
CA PHE A 48 -4.74 -1.62 10.80
C PHE A 48 -4.69 -2.58 12.00
N ILE A 49 -5.73 -3.40 12.16
CA ILE A 49 -5.79 -4.45 13.18
C ILE A 49 -4.68 -5.49 12.94
N ASN A 50 -4.52 -5.96 11.70
CA ASN A 50 -3.47 -6.92 11.35
C ASN A 50 -2.06 -6.38 11.64
N MET A 51 -1.78 -5.13 11.29
CA MET A 51 -0.52 -4.46 11.63
C MET A 51 -0.30 -4.43 13.14
N GLY A 52 -1.35 -4.10 13.91
CA GLY A 52 -1.27 -4.09 15.36
C GLY A 52 -1.03 -5.47 15.98
N LEU A 53 -1.74 -6.48 15.50
CA LEU A 53 -1.52 -7.87 15.93
C LEU A 53 -0.08 -8.30 15.69
N LYS A 54 0.51 -8.00 14.52
CA LYS A 54 1.93 -8.29 14.25
C LYS A 54 2.88 -7.50 15.15
N ALA A 55 2.59 -6.24 15.43
CA ALA A 55 3.44 -5.39 16.24
C ALA A 55 3.46 -5.76 17.73
N TRP A 56 2.35 -6.25 18.29
CA TRP A 56 2.19 -6.45 19.75
C TRP A 56 1.92 -7.89 20.19
N VAL A 57 1.34 -8.73 19.33
CA VAL A 57 0.96 -10.11 19.68
C VAL A 57 1.86 -11.12 18.96
N PHE A 58 2.07 -10.95 17.66
CA PHE A 58 2.85 -11.85 16.79
C PHE A 58 4.17 -11.21 16.36
N THR A 59 4.98 -10.79 17.33
CA THR A 59 6.25 -10.06 17.09
C THR A 59 7.23 -10.82 16.21
N GLN A 60 7.23 -12.15 16.24
CA GLN A 60 8.05 -12.99 15.36
C GLN A 60 7.69 -12.82 13.88
N ALA A 61 6.41 -12.65 13.54
CA ALA A 61 5.96 -12.44 12.16
C ALA A 61 6.42 -11.08 11.61
N ASP A 62 6.64 -10.10 12.48
CA ASP A 62 7.20 -8.79 12.12
C ASP A 62 8.73 -8.85 11.98
N GLN A 63 9.41 -9.65 12.82
CA GLN A 63 10.84 -9.89 12.74
C GLN A 63 11.23 -10.68 11.49
N GLU A 64 10.49 -11.74 11.13
CA GLU A 64 10.73 -12.52 9.91
C GLU A 64 10.68 -11.62 8.66
N GLN A 65 9.76 -10.66 8.65
CA GLN A 65 9.68 -9.71 7.55
C GLN A 65 10.91 -8.79 7.43
N THR A 66 11.68 -8.60 8.51
CA THR A 66 12.94 -7.84 8.49
C THR A 66 14.07 -8.63 7.82
N LEU A 67 14.03 -9.97 7.85
CA LEU A 67 15.04 -10.83 7.24
C LEU A 67 15.13 -10.69 5.72
N TRP A 68 14.11 -10.11 5.08
CA TRP A 68 14.09 -9.86 3.64
C TRP A 68 15.02 -8.71 3.21
N ASP A 69 15.41 -7.83 4.13
CA ASP A 69 16.37 -6.76 3.88
C ASP A 69 17.81 -7.24 4.23
N ALA A 70 18.15 -8.45 3.77
CA ALA A 70 19.44 -9.08 4.01
C ALA A 70 20.60 -8.35 3.27
N PRO A 71 21.84 -8.42 3.80
CA PRO A 71 23.00 -7.87 3.10
C PRO A 71 23.23 -8.56 1.74
N PRO A 72 23.86 -7.85 0.79
CA PRO A 72 24.24 -8.45 -0.48
C PRO A 72 25.17 -9.65 -0.23
N LYS A 73 24.99 -10.71 -1.02
CA LYS A 73 25.85 -11.91 -0.95
C LYS A 73 27.10 -11.73 -1.82
N PRO A 74 28.24 -12.33 -1.44
CA PRO A 74 29.45 -12.29 -2.26
C PRO A 74 29.25 -13.01 -3.59
N TYR A 75 29.67 -12.42 -4.71
CA TYR A 75 29.45 -12.97 -6.04
C TYR A 75 30.42 -14.12 -6.37
N GLY A 76 29.90 -15.31 -6.70
CA GLY A 76 30.65 -16.38 -7.37
C GLY A 76 31.69 -17.10 -6.50
N ILE A 77 31.65 -16.89 -5.18
CA ILE A 77 32.53 -17.52 -4.19
C ILE A 77 31.74 -18.20 -3.06
N GLU A 78 30.40 -18.23 -3.17
CA GLU A 78 29.50 -18.72 -2.12
C GLU A 78 29.79 -20.19 -1.76
N GLU A 79 30.24 -20.98 -2.74
CA GLU A 79 30.55 -22.40 -2.58
C GLU A 79 31.97 -22.66 -2.03
N LYS A 80 32.85 -21.64 -2.09
CA LYS A 80 34.26 -21.71 -1.65
C LYS A 80 34.50 -21.15 -0.24
N ILE A 81 33.47 -20.57 0.38
CA ILE A 81 33.50 -20.11 1.77
C ILE A 81 32.60 -21.03 2.62
N PRO A 82 33.07 -22.25 2.98
CA PRO A 82 32.45 -23.03 4.04
C PRO A 82 32.30 -22.22 5.33
N THR A 83 31.30 -22.58 6.15
CA THR A 83 30.98 -21.88 7.41
C THR A 83 32.10 -21.99 8.46
N ASP A 84 33.06 -22.87 8.21
CA ASP A 84 34.21 -23.28 9.02
C ASP A 84 35.53 -23.16 8.26
N ALA A 85 35.54 -22.46 7.11
CA ALA A 85 36.75 -22.30 6.31
C ALA A 85 37.78 -21.42 7.01
N ASP A 86 39.02 -21.91 7.05
CA ASP A 86 40.18 -21.10 7.39
C ASP A 86 40.43 -20.12 6.25
N VAL A 87 39.93 -18.89 6.42
CA VAL A 87 39.94 -17.82 5.40
C VAL A 87 41.35 -17.52 4.90
N GLU A 88 42.37 -17.79 5.72
CA GLU A 88 43.78 -17.61 5.37
C GLU A 88 44.31 -18.64 4.37
N LYS A 89 43.62 -19.79 4.20
CA LYS A 89 44.02 -20.89 3.31
C LYS A 89 43.27 -20.93 1.97
N ILE A 90 42.33 -20.00 1.74
CA ILE A 90 41.55 -19.97 0.50
C ILE A 90 42.39 -19.33 -0.61
N GLU A 91 42.82 -20.14 -1.58
CA GLU A 91 43.45 -19.62 -2.78
C GLU A 91 42.41 -19.01 -3.72
N LEU A 92 42.46 -17.68 -3.85
CA LEU A 92 41.56 -16.90 -4.71
C LEU A 92 42.24 -16.57 -6.03
N THR A 93 41.53 -16.82 -7.13
CA THR A 93 41.87 -16.31 -8.46
C THR A 93 41.74 -14.78 -8.52
N GLU A 94 42.41 -14.14 -9.47
CA GLU A 94 42.31 -12.68 -9.65
C GLU A 94 40.87 -12.20 -9.93
N THR A 95 40.08 -13.02 -10.63
CA THR A 95 38.65 -12.76 -10.86
C THR A 95 37.84 -12.77 -9.58
N GLU A 96 38.14 -13.70 -8.65
CA GLU A 96 37.46 -13.79 -7.36
C GLU A 96 37.86 -12.66 -6.42
N LYS A 97 39.14 -12.25 -6.43
CA LYS A 97 39.59 -11.06 -5.68
C LYS A 97 38.86 -9.80 -6.14
N GLN A 98 38.65 -9.64 -7.45
CA GLN A 98 37.88 -8.52 -7.98
C GLN A 98 36.40 -8.60 -7.59
N ALA A 99 35.81 -9.79 -7.59
CA ALA A 99 34.42 -10.01 -7.14
C ALA A 99 34.24 -9.66 -5.65
N ILE A 100 35.18 -10.06 -4.79
CA ILE A 100 35.20 -9.70 -3.36
C ILE A 100 35.31 -8.18 -3.21
N LYS A 101 36.21 -7.54 -3.94
CA LYS A 101 36.38 -6.08 -3.87
C LYS A 101 35.08 -5.35 -4.22
N ASN A 102 34.38 -5.79 -5.26
CA ASN A 102 33.09 -5.23 -5.64
C ASN A 102 32.02 -5.50 -4.57
N TRP A 103 31.97 -6.71 -4.02
CA TRP A 103 31.05 -7.07 -2.95
C TRP A 103 31.27 -6.24 -1.68
N VAL A 104 32.52 -6.01 -1.26
CA VAL A 104 32.84 -5.15 -0.11
C VAL A 104 32.32 -3.74 -0.33
N MET A 105 32.50 -3.18 -1.52
CA MET A 105 31.94 -1.87 -1.87
C MET A 105 30.40 -1.83 -1.80
N ASP A 106 29.74 -2.87 -2.33
CA ASP A 106 28.28 -3.01 -2.27
C ASP A 106 27.78 -3.16 -0.82
N TYR A 107 28.49 -3.94 -0.02
CA TYR A 107 28.20 -4.18 1.39
C TYR A 107 28.34 -2.89 2.21
N ASP A 108 29.43 -2.14 2.03
CA ASP A 108 29.64 -0.87 2.71
C ASP A 108 28.53 0.13 2.36
N ALA A 109 28.17 0.23 1.07
CA ALA A 109 27.09 1.09 0.62
C ALA A 109 25.72 0.62 1.15
N TRP A 110 25.47 -0.68 1.26
CA TRP A 110 24.25 -1.23 1.89
C TRP A 110 24.22 -0.91 3.38
N ASN A 111 25.33 -1.12 4.09
CA ASN A 111 25.46 -0.90 5.52
C ASN A 111 25.27 0.59 5.85
N GLU A 112 25.90 1.49 5.11
CA GLU A 112 25.72 2.95 5.30
C GLU A 112 24.26 3.38 5.11
N ARG A 113 23.58 2.84 4.10
CA ARG A 113 22.15 3.11 3.84
C ARG A 113 21.23 2.56 4.92
N THR A 114 21.57 1.41 5.52
CA THR A 114 20.70 0.71 6.48
C THR A 114 21.01 1.01 7.94
N LYS A 115 22.20 1.56 8.25
CA LYS A 115 22.72 1.80 9.61
C LYS A 115 21.75 2.50 10.56
N ASN A 116 20.96 3.44 10.05
CA ASN A 116 20.01 4.22 10.84
C ASN A 116 18.53 3.91 10.51
N ILE A 117 18.27 2.88 9.70
CA ILE A 117 16.92 2.51 9.29
C ILE A 117 16.44 1.34 10.14
N ASP A 118 15.49 1.63 11.02
CA ASP A 118 14.65 0.58 11.61
C ASP A 118 13.65 0.10 10.55
N VAL A 119 14.00 -1.01 9.91
CA VAL A 119 13.24 -1.64 8.81
C VAL A 119 11.82 -1.98 9.25
N ALA A 120 11.65 -2.55 10.45
CA ALA A 120 10.35 -2.93 10.99
C ALA A 120 9.48 -1.68 11.22
N LYS A 121 10.04 -0.63 11.84
CA LYS A 121 9.34 0.64 12.03
C LYS A 121 8.99 1.31 10.71
N SER A 122 9.90 1.35 9.74
CA SER A 122 9.66 1.92 8.41
C SER A 122 8.52 1.19 7.68
N ARG A 123 8.47 -0.14 7.78
CA ARG A 123 7.37 -0.96 7.25
C ARG A 123 6.04 -0.62 7.90
N ARG A 124 5.99 -0.57 9.23
CA ARG A 124 4.78 -0.18 9.99
C ARG A 124 4.29 1.20 9.58
N HIS A 125 5.19 2.17 9.38
CA HIS A 125 4.80 3.50 8.89
C HIS A 125 4.17 3.46 7.49
N ARG A 126 4.72 2.67 6.56
CA ARG A 126 4.13 2.51 5.22
C ARG A 126 2.76 1.85 5.26
N GLU A 127 2.62 0.79 6.06
CA GLU A 127 1.33 0.11 6.24
C GLU A 127 0.30 1.06 6.86
N ALA A 128 0.67 1.78 7.93
CA ALA A 128 -0.17 2.77 8.57
C ALA A 128 -0.60 3.88 7.58
N ALA A 129 0.32 4.43 6.78
CA ALA A 129 0.03 5.48 5.81
C ALA A 129 -0.97 5.01 4.73
N ARG A 130 -0.78 3.80 4.19
CA ARG A 130 -1.71 3.20 3.22
C ARG A 130 -3.08 2.95 3.83
N ASN A 131 -3.12 2.33 5.01
CA ASN A 131 -4.37 1.99 5.69
C ASN A 131 -5.14 3.24 6.09
N LEU A 132 -4.43 4.28 6.55
CA LEU A 132 -5.02 5.57 6.87
C LEU A 132 -5.59 6.26 5.62
N SER A 133 -4.94 6.13 4.47
CA SER A 133 -5.45 6.66 3.21
C SER A 133 -6.79 6.04 2.83
N PHE A 134 -6.97 4.72 3.01
CA PHE A 134 -8.26 4.06 2.81
C PHE A 134 -9.34 4.60 3.74
N LEU A 135 -9.03 4.83 5.01
CA LEU A 135 -9.97 5.38 5.97
C LEU A 135 -10.33 6.84 5.66
N ILE A 136 -9.33 7.68 5.36
CA ILE A 136 -9.52 9.11 5.05
C ILE A 136 -10.37 9.30 3.80
N VAL A 137 -10.24 8.44 2.79
CA VAL A 137 -11.04 8.52 1.55
C VAL A 137 -12.39 7.82 1.71
N GLY A 138 -12.39 6.60 2.27
CA GLY A 138 -13.59 5.78 2.42
C GLY A 138 -14.62 6.39 3.37
N MET A 139 -14.17 7.01 4.46
CA MET A 139 -15.05 7.59 5.48
C MET A 139 -15.94 8.73 4.96
N PRO A 140 -15.42 9.83 4.39
CA PRO A 140 -16.27 10.88 3.84
C PRO A 140 -17.14 10.36 2.70
N LEU A 141 -16.63 9.44 1.88
CA LEU A 141 -17.41 8.84 0.80
C LEU A 141 -18.63 8.07 1.32
N TYR A 142 -18.43 7.20 2.31
CA TYR A 142 -19.52 6.45 2.93
C TYR A 142 -20.50 7.37 3.67
N LEU A 143 -19.99 8.23 4.56
CA LEU A 143 -20.84 9.09 5.41
C LEU A 143 -21.71 10.04 4.60
N TYR A 144 -21.16 10.62 3.53
CA TYR A 144 -21.93 11.50 2.64
C TYR A 144 -23.09 10.74 1.98
N HIS A 145 -22.78 9.65 1.25
CA HIS A 145 -23.78 8.91 0.48
C HIS A 145 -24.83 8.25 1.39
N TRP A 146 -24.39 7.66 2.50
CA TRP A 146 -25.30 7.07 3.49
C TRP A 146 -26.20 8.12 4.15
N GLY A 147 -25.66 9.31 4.45
CA GLY A 147 -26.41 10.43 5.00
C GLY A 147 -27.53 10.90 4.07
N VAL A 148 -27.29 10.95 2.75
CA VAL A 148 -28.31 11.27 1.76
C VAL A 148 -29.39 10.20 1.71
N ILE A 149 -29.01 8.92 1.62
CA ILE A 149 -29.96 7.79 1.61
C ILE A 149 -30.87 7.82 2.85
N LYS A 150 -30.30 8.06 4.04
CA LYS A 150 -31.05 8.12 5.30
C LYS A 150 -32.06 9.29 5.33
N LYS A 151 -31.71 10.43 4.74
CA LYS A 151 -32.62 11.58 4.63
C LYS A 151 -33.77 11.30 3.66
N GLU A 152 -33.48 10.71 2.51
CA GLU A 152 -34.50 10.38 1.50
C GLU A 152 -35.48 9.32 2.02
N THR A 153 -34.97 8.22 2.57
CA THR A 153 -35.81 7.15 3.14
C THR A 153 -36.68 7.62 4.30
N LYS A 154 -36.24 8.61 5.10
CA LYS A 154 -37.08 9.23 6.14
C LYS A 154 -38.21 10.05 5.52
N LYS A 155 -37.90 10.88 4.51
CA LYS A 155 -38.88 11.71 3.82
C LYS A 155 -39.94 10.87 3.11
N ASP A 156 -39.56 9.75 2.49
CA ASP A 156 -40.51 8.85 1.82
C ASP A 156 -41.48 8.21 2.83
N LYS A 157 -41.02 7.88 4.04
CA LYS A 157 -41.87 7.37 5.13
C LYS A 157 -42.82 8.41 5.72
N GLU A 158 -42.44 9.69 5.71
CA GLU A 158 -43.29 10.79 6.21
C GLU A 158 -44.39 11.19 5.20
N ASN A 159 -44.22 10.87 3.92
CA ASN A 159 -45.17 11.19 2.84
C ASN A 159 -46.02 9.98 2.39
N ALA A 160 -45.83 8.81 3.02
CA ALA A 160 -46.58 7.58 2.76
C ALA A 160 -47.64 7.36 3.84
#